data_AF-A0A968YJ03-F1
#
_entry.id   AF-A0A968YJ03-F1
#
_cell.length_a   1.000
_cell.length_b   1.000
_cell.length_c   1.000
_cell.angle_alpha   90.00
_cell.angle_beta   90.00
_cell.angle_gamma   90.00
#
_symmetry.space_group_name_H-M   'P 1'
#
loop_
_entity.id
_entity.type
_entity.pdbx_description
1 polymer ?
#
loop_
_entity_poly.entity_id
_entity_poly.type
_entity_poly.pdbx_seq_one_letter_code
_entity_poly.pdbx_strand_id
1 'polypeptide(L)'
;MQTAIKRIGDTHLLVTPDGKPVPHKDSETPIFHILPELFNPYFDIGLSDITLVTAEILPQGLTEPISVLPKDVTVRQPYPSEDYYVAGTAERKMGWDVPIDLDAPPKWLNLTWEVQLPPDSEQQIRTIDHRFILEFNPTQQGHVFSMGQANTFYDRNARAISFVSLNSIDDSFTKGDPSFKSCVMNYPHGLAFYQTLKLNSCAWSDLICTEIEQMVLERDIEPATEFTTFTEAHHQNACCEIPAAVLYRAIQLAREIPVEEDSPYYWNSEAHPAMQYICQWWNENAPVLESRIAAQMQVDVRVADDNAYISGMEEKPPWSIDGEWRQASKNACTRWDEYVLVHFAQTKNANIYWDSSFLVPDVVGEHFNSGDGVASEEAKTWDFAREGLDGLKYFPKRFPFAWEKLQAAVKKPTA
;
A
#
# COMPACT_ATOMS: atom_id res chain seq x y z
N MET A 1 -14.16 0.71 3.85
CA MET A 1 -15.15 1.80 3.72
C MET A 1 -14.45 2.88 2.90
N GLN A 2 -14.91 3.18 1.68
CA GLN A 2 -14.30 4.27 0.89
C GLN A 2 -14.74 5.61 1.48
N THR A 3 -13.83 6.56 1.64
CA THR A 3 -14.15 7.94 2.04
C THR A 3 -13.59 8.91 1.02
N ALA A 4 -14.22 10.08 0.92
CA ALA A 4 -13.80 11.15 0.01
C ALA A 4 -13.69 12.46 0.78
N ILE A 5 -12.81 13.36 0.34
CA ILE A 5 -12.72 14.71 0.90
C ILE A 5 -13.69 15.61 0.14
N LYS A 6 -14.71 16.13 0.82
CA LYS A 6 -15.70 17.05 0.24
C LYS A 6 -15.66 18.39 0.96
N ARG A 7 -15.65 19.48 0.19
CA ARG A 7 -15.83 20.83 0.74
C ARG A 7 -17.29 21.05 1.11
N ILE A 8 -17.57 21.29 2.38
CA ILE A 8 -18.89 21.63 2.92
C ILE A 8 -18.78 22.99 3.61
N GLY A 9 -19.27 24.04 2.96
CA GLY A 9 -19.06 25.43 3.39
C GLY A 9 -17.59 25.84 3.25
N ASP A 10 -17.01 26.36 4.34
CA ASP A 10 -15.61 26.80 4.41
C ASP A 10 -14.65 25.70 4.90
N THR A 11 -15.14 24.48 5.10
CA THR A 11 -14.37 23.35 5.65
C THR A 11 -14.31 22.19 4.67
N HIS A 12 -13.18 21.50 4.62
CA HIS A 12 -13.04 20.21 3.95
C HIS A 12 -13.31 19.10 4.97
N LEU A 13 -14.29 18.24 4.70
CA LEU A 13 -14.67 17.14 5.58
C LEU A 13 -14.49 15.81 4.85
N LEU A 14 -14.06 14.78 5.58
CA LEU A 14 -14.18 13.40 5.14
C LEU A 14 -15.67 13.03 5.13
N VAL A 15 -16.12 12.50 3.99
CA VAL A 15 -17.48 12.01 3.80
C VAL A 15 -17.47 10.54 3.41
N THR A 16 -18.49 9.82 3.87
CA THR A 16 -18.81 8.47 3.41
C THR A 16 -19.26 8.48 1.94
N PRO A 17 -19.35 7.32 1.25
CA PRO A 17 -19.73 7.27 -0.17
C PRO A 17 -21.12 7.83 -0.46
N ASP A 18 -22.01 7.82 0.53
CA ASP A 18 -23.34 8.44 0.46
C ASP A 18 -23.32 9.97 0.71
N GLY A 19 -22.12 10.56 0.83
CA GLY A 19 -21.89 11.99 0.96
C GLY A 19 -22.17 12.55 2.36
N LYS A 20 -22.37 11.70 3.37
CA LYS A 20 -22.55 12.14 4.76
C LYS A 20 -21.20 12.39 5.43
N PRO A 21 -21.08 13.44 6.28
CA PRO A 21 -19.88 13.64 7.07
C PRO A 21 -19.58 12.42 7.92
N VAL A 22 -18.32 11.99 7.94
CA VAL A 22 -17.84 11.04 8.94
C VAL A 22 -18.04 11.69 10.32
N PRO A 23 -18.61 10.97 11.32
CA PRO A 23 -18.82 11.53 12.64
C PRO A 23 -17.54 12.16 13.19
N HIS A 24 -17.64 13.43 13.59
CA HIS A 24 -16.51 14.15 14.15
C HIS A 24 -16.03 13.44 15.42
N LYS A 25 -14.79 12.95 15.39
CA LYS A 25 -14.12 12.30 16.52
C LYS A 25 -12.89 13.13 16.81
N ASP A 26 -12.83 13.72 17.98
CA ASP A 26 -11.69 14.50 18.45
C ASP A 26 -11.29 14.03 19.86
N SER A 27 -10.13 14.49 20.32
CA SER A 27 -9.69 14.34 21.70
C SER A 27 -10.26 15.44 22.60
N GLU A 28 -10.57 15.12 23.86
CA GLU A 28 -10.96 16.13 24.86
C GLU A 28 -9.78 17.00 25.30
N THR A 29 -8.55 16.47 25.19
CA THR A 29 -7.30 17.16 25.55
C THR A 29 -6.33 17.19 24.38
N PRO A 30 -5.41 18.17 24.31
CA PRO A 30 -4.35 18.18 23.31
C PRO A 30 -3.50 16.90 23.33
N ILE A 31 -3.37 16.26 22.18
CA ILE A 31 -2.58 15.03 22.00
C ILE A 31 -1.61 15.22 20.83
N PHE A 32 -0.37 14.77 21.03
CA PHE A 32 0.58 14.53 19.96
C PHE A 32 0.54 13.05 19.55
N HIS A 33 0.04 12.79 18.35
CA HIS A 33 0.07 11.46 17.74
C HIS A 33 1.40 11.24 17.01
N ILE A 34 2.24 10.38 17.58
CA ILE A 34 3.53 9.98 17.01
C ILE A 34 3.28 8.82 16.06
N LEU A 35 3.64 8.99 14.78
CA LEU A 35 3.54 7.98 13.72
C LEU A 35 4.94 7.78 13.12
N PRO A 36 5.76 6.88 13.70
CA PRO A 36 7.07 6.55 13.15
C PRO A 36 6.93 5.80 11.83
N GLU A 37 7.49 6.34 10.75
CA GLU A 37 7.56 5.68 9.46
C GLU A 37 9.02 5.54 8.99
N LEU A 38 9.33 4.40 8.38
CA LEU A 38 10.62 4.08 7.79
C LEU A 38 10.38 3.55 6.37
N PHE A 39 10.95 4.23 5.39
CA PHE A 39 11.04 3.76 4.01
C PHE A 39 12.30 2.92 3.81
N ASN A 40 12.12 1.76 3.19
CA ASN A 40 13.14 0.77 2.89
C ASN A 40 12.99 0.31 1.43
N PRO A 41 13.83 0.80 0.51
CA PRO A 41 13.78 0.39 -0.91
C PRO A 41 14.46 -0.96 -1.17
N TYR A 42 14.90 -1.68 -0.13
CA TYR A 42 15.71 -2.88 -0.26
C TYR A 42 14.89 -4.13 0.01
N PHE A 43 14.82 -5.02 -0.99
CA PHE A 43 14.05 -6.26 -0.92
C PHE A 43 14.65 -7.33 0.01
N ASP A 44 15.93 -7.19 0.36
CA ASP A 44 16.68 -8.12 1.21
C ASP A 44 16.68 -7.72 2.70
N ILE A 45 16.08 -6.57 3.03
CA ILE A 45 15.80 -6.13 4.40
C ILE A 45 14.31 -6.32 4.64
N GLY A 46 13.96 -7.31 5.47
CA GLY A 46 12.58 -7.63 5.78
C GLY A 46 12.09 -6.99 7.09
N LEU A 47 10.80 -7.20 7.39
CA LEU A 47 10.18 -6.75 8.64
C LEU A 47 10.92 -7.22 9.89
N SER A 48 11.43 -8.46 9.88
CA SER A 48 12.19 -9.02 11.00
C SER A 48 13.53 -8.34 11.26
N ASP A 49 14.02 -7.58 10.28
CA ASP A 49 15.32 -6.92 10.32
C ASP A 49 15.22 -5.48 10.83
N ILE A 50 14.00 -4.98 11.05
CA ILE A 50 13.73 -3.58 11.40
C ILE A 50 13.14 -3.49 12.80
N THR A 51 13.77 -2.70 13.67
CA THR A 51 13.28 -2.43 15.02
C THR A 51 13.31 -0.93 15.31
N LEU A 52 12.23 -0.39 15.89
CA LEU A 52 12.26 0.93 16.51
C LEU A 52 12.73 0.79 17.96
N VAL A 53 13.92 1.29 18.27
CA VAL A 53 14.56 1.09 19.58
C VAL A 53 14.42 2.29 20.51
N THR A 54 14.19 3.48 19.95
CA THR A 54 14.05 4.71 20.75
C THR A 54 12.95 5.61 20.19
N ALA A 55 12.15 6.16 21.09
CA ALA A 55 11.33 7.34 20.85
C ALA A 55 11.41 8.26 22.07
N GLU A 56 11.93 9.47 21.89
CA GLU A 56 12.21 10.41 22.97
C GLU A 56 11.71 11.81 22.62
N ILE A 57 11.12 12.49 23.60
CA ILE A 57 10.78 13.91 23.47
C ILE A 57 11.57 14.75 24.47
N LEU A 58 11.83 16.01 24.14
CA LEU A 58 12.30 17.00 25.11
C LEU A 58 11.18 18.00 25.43
N PRO A 59 10.52 17.87 26.59
CA PRO A 59 9.55 18.86 27.05
C PRO A 59 10.15 20.25 27.23
N GLN A 60 9.32 21.29 27.09
CA GLN A 60 9.77 22.65 27.36
C GLN A 60 10.18 22.82 28.84
N GLY A 61 11.35 23.44 29.07
CA GLY A 61 11.88 23.69 30.41
C GLY A 61 12.71 22.56 31.01
N LEU A 62 12.75 21.38 30.40
CA LEU A 62 13.64 20.30 30.79
C LEU A 62 14.96 20.33 30.00
N THR A 63 16.00 19.72 30.58
CA THR A 63 17.32 19.54 29.97
C THR A 63 17.57 18.12 29.51
N GLU A 64 16.80 17.16 30.03
CA GLU A 64 16.92 15.74 29.70
C GLU A 64 15.68 15.27 28.94
N PRO A 65 15.85 14.42 27.91
CA PRO A 65 14.72 13.86 27.20
C PRO A 65 13.99 12.80 28.02
N ILE A 66 12.74 12.57 27.66
CA ILE A 66 11.89 11.55 28.25
C ILE A 66 11.54 10.55 27.17
N SER A 67 11.69 9.27 27.48
CA SER A 67 11.23 8.20 26.59
C SER A 67 9.70 8.20 26.54
N VAL A 68 9.19 8.20 25.31
CA VAL A 68 7.77 8.04 24.99
C VAL A 68 7.52 6.76 24.20
N LEU A 69 8.51 5.86 24.12
CA LEU A 69 8.38 4.58 23.44
C LEU A 69 7.50 3.63 24.28
N PRO A 70 6.37 3.15 23.76
CA PRO A 70 5.58 2.13 24.43
C PRO A 70 6.35 0.82 24.63
N LYS A 71 5.92 0.00 25.59
CA LYS A 71 6.56 -1.30 25.86
C LYS A 71 6.21 -2.39 24.84
N ASP A 72 5.10 -2.22 24.13
CA ASP A 72 4.48 -3.18 23.23
C ASP A 72 4.53 -2.73 21.76
N VAL A 73 5.54 -1.92 21.41
CA VAL A 73 5.72 -1.46 20.02
C VAL A 73 5.96 -2.65 19.10
N THR A 74 5.20 -2.69 18.02
CA THR A 74 5.34 -3.64 16.92
C THR A 74 5.55 -2.86 15.63
N VAL A 75 6.58 -3.23 14.87
CA VAL A 75 6.79 -2.72 13.52
C VAL A 75 5.88 -3.49 12.57
N ARG A 76 5.26 -2.76 11.66
CA ARG A 76 4.27 -3.23 10.70
C ARG A 76 4.56 -2.55 9.38
N GLN A 77 4.54 -3.24 8.27
CA GLN A 77 4.49 -2.64 6.94
C GLN A 77 3.02 -2.49 6.50
N PRO A 78 2.39 -1.30 6.65
CA PRO A 78 0.99 -1.12 6.29
C PRO A 78 0.81 -1.20 4.77
N TYR A 79 -0.33 -1.76 4.36
CA TYR A 79 -0.77 -1.72 2.97
C TYR A 79 -0.98 -0.26 2.52
N PRO A 80 -0.67 0.13 1.26
CA PRO A 80 -0.22 -0.71 0.15
C PRO A 80 1.29 -0.87 -0.05
N SER A 81 2.13 -0.12 0.67
CA SER A 81 3.52 0.04 0.23
C SER A 81 4.45 -1.01 0.86
N GLU A 82 5.00 -1.91 0.04
CA GLU A 82 6.01 -2.91 0.47
C GLU A 82 7.29 -2.25 1.00
N ASP A 83 7.55 -0.99 0.68
CA ASP A 83 8.75 -0.31 1.11
C ASP A 83 8.58 0.47 2.42
N TYR A 84 7.37 0.59 2.99
CA TYR A 84 7.14 1.37 4.21
C TYR A 84 6.88 0.51 5.43
N TYR A 85 7.48 0.91 6.53
CA TYR A 85 7.37 0.30 7.83
C TYR A 85 6.91 1.36 8.83
N VAL A 86 5.93 1.01 9.64
CA VAL A 86 5.29 1.86 10.64
C VAL A 86 5.35 1.16 11.99
N ALA A 87 5.78 1.89 13.02
CA ALA A 87 5.76 1.39 14.38
C ALA A 87 4.48 1.82 15.09
N GLY A 88 3.81 0.89 15.76
CA GLY A 88 2.61 1.18 16.55
C GLY A 88 2.39 0.17 17.67
N THR A 89 1.43 0.45 18.54
CA THR A 89 1.04 -0.44 19.64
C THR A 89 0.03 -1.49 19.20
N ALA A 90 -0.42 -2.36 20.11
CA ALA A 90 -1.53 -3.27 19.83
C ALA A 90 -2.87 -2.52 19.64
N GLU A 91 -3.08 -1.43 20.40
CA GLU A 91 -4.33 -0.65 20.38
C GLU A 91 -4.35 0.39 19.25
N ARG A 92 -3.19 0.97 18.93
CA ARG A 92 -2.97 1.96 17.86
C ARG A 92 -1.94 1.41 16.89
N LYS A 93 -2.38 0.75 15.81
CA LYS A 93 -1.46 0.09 14.87
C LYS A 93 -0.55 1.07 14.14
N MET A 94 -0.99 2.33 14.01
CA MET A 94 -0.34 3.40 13.25
C MET A 94 0.22 4.44 14.21
N GLY A 95 1.05 4.04 15.17
CA GLY A 95 1.66 4.96 16.13
C GLY A 95 1.12 4.85 17.55
N TRP A 96 1.21 5.95 18.30
CA TRP A 96 0.67 6.08 19.64
C TRP A 96 0.53 7.55 20.06
N ASP A 97 -0.21 7.77 21.15
CA ASP A 97 -0.57 9.08 21.62
C ASP A 97 0.28 9.51 22.82
N VAL A 98 0.71 10.76 22.80
CA VAL A 98 1.34 11.43 23.92
C VAL A 98 0.52 12.68 24.27
N PRO A 99 -0.04 12.78 25.49
CA PRO A 99 -0.69 14.02 25.92
C PRO A 99 0.30 15.18 25.90
N ILE A 100 -0.14 16.35 25.42
CA ILE A 100 0.71 17.55 25.39
C ILE A 100 0.08 18.70 26.17
N ASP A 101 0.94 19.48 26.81
CA ASP A 101 0.59 20.78 27.37
C ASP A 101 0.92 21.85 26.31
N LEU A 102 -0.09 22.59 25.85
CA LEU A 102 0.10 23.63 24.84
C LEU A 102 0.81 24.87 25.37
N ASP A 103 0.86 25.06 26.69
CA ASP A 103 1.65 26.13 27.30
C ASP A 103 3.15 25.78 27.36
N ALA A 104 3.47 24.48 27.22
CA ALA A 104 4.83 23.94 27.29
C ALA A 104 5.07 22.74 26.34
N PRO A 105 4.81 22.88 25.03
CA PRO A 105 4.87 21.75 24.10
C PRO A 105 6.30 21.20 23.97
N PRO A 106 6.46 19.91 23.60
CA PRO A 106 7.78 19.33 23.39
C PRO A 106 8.52 20.04 22.25
N LYS A 107 9.82 20.30 22.44
CA LYS A 107 10.67 21.02 21.48
C LYS A 107 11.11 20.15 20.32
N TRP A 108 11.38 18.88 20.61
CA TRP A 108 11.80 17.92 19.61
C TRP A 108 11.33 16.51 19.96
N LEU A 109 11.26 15.67 18.92
CA LEU A 109 11.10 14.21 18.97
C LEU A 109 12.33 13.58 18.33
N ASN A 110 12.87 12.51 18.91
CA ASN A 110 13.92 11.69 18.34
C ASN A 110 13.43 10.26 18.21
N LEU A 111 13.51 9.71 16.99
CA LEU A 111 13.21 8.32 16.67
C LEU A 111 14.50 7.63 16.26
N THR A 112 14.79 6.45 16.82
CA THR A 112 15.94 5.65 16.42
C THR A 112 15.49 4.28 15.95
N TRP A 113 15.83 3.95 14.71
CA TRP A 113 15.65 2.63 14.14
C TRP A 113 16.97 1.87 14.11
N GLU A 114 16.90 0.58 14.33
CA GLU A 114 17.98 -0.36 14.04
C GLU A 114 17.55 -1.27 12.90
N VAL A 115 18.44 -1.38 11.91
CA VAL A 115 18.23 -2.21 10.73
C VAL A 115 19.36 -3.24 10.67
N GLN A 116 18.99 -4.51 10.77
CA GLN A 116 19.88 -5.64 10.57
C GLN A 116 20.22 -5.73 9.08
N LEU A 117 21.50 -5.65 8.76
CA LEU A 117 21.99 -5.71 7.38
C LEU A 117 22.33 -7.15 6.99
N PRO A 118 22.32 -7.47 5.67
CA PRO A 118 22.73 -8.78 5.16
C PRO A 118 24.12 -9.20 5.69
N PRO A 119 24.37 -10.51 5.91
CA PRO A 119 25.62 -11.01 6.52
C PRO A 119 26.91 -10.60 5.80
N ASP A 120 26.83 -10.32 4.50
CA ASP A 120 27.96 -9.93 3.66
C ASP A 120 28.30 -8.43 3.75
N SER A 121 27.51 -7.66 4.51
CA SER A 121 27.77 -6.25 4.77
C SER A 121 28.94 -6.08 5.74
N GLU A 122 29.76 -5.03 5.54
CA GLU A 122 30.88 -4.71 6.46
C GLU A 122 30.40 -4.50 7.91
N GLN A 123 29.12 -4.18 8.08
CA GLN A 123 28.49 -3.99 9.36
C GLN A 123 27.18 -4.75 9.43
N GLN A 124 26.89 -5.29 10.61
CA GLN A 124 25.71 -6.11 10.83
C GLN A 124 24.46 -5.29 11.17
N ILE A 125 24.62 -4.12 11.77
CA ILE A 125 23.51 -3.25 12.17
C ILE A 125 23.79 -1.85 11.67
N ARG A 126 22.75 -1.21 11.12
CA ARG A 126 22.74 0.21 10.78
C ARG A 126 21.73 0.94 11.64
N THR A 127 22.16 2.02 12.28
CA THR A 127 21.30 2.90 13.06
C THR A 127 20.76 4.03 12.20
N ILE A 128 19.47 4.35 12.33
CA ILE A 128 18.85 5.50 11.66
C ILE A 128 18.22 6.37 12.73
N ASP A 129 18.87 7.50 13.02
CA ASP A 129 18.37 8.53 13.93
C ASP A 129 17.59 9.57 13.15
N HIS A 130 16.38 9.91 13.59
CA HIS A 130 15.59 10.98 13.00
C HIS A 130 15.09 11.91 14.09
N ARG A 131 15.62 13.14 14.09
CA ARG A 131 15.25 14.20 15.00
C ARG A 131 14.35 15.23 14.33
N PHE A 132 13.16 15.38 14.88
CA PHE A 132 12.18 16.38 14.49
C PHE A 132 12.20 17.55 15.47
N ILE A 133 12.40 18.77 14.98
CA ILE A 133 12.05 19.99 15.71
C ILE A 133 10.55 20.20 15.54
N LEU A 134 9.81 20.29 16.63
CA LEU A 134 8.35 20.29 16.60
C LEU A 134 7.80 21.72 16.71
N GLU A 135 6.87 22.07 15.81
CA GLU A 135 6.10 23.31 15.86
C GLU A 135 4.60 22.97 15.88
N PHE A 136 3.95 23.15 17.03
CA PHE A 136 2.53 22.88 17.22
C PHE A 136 1.71 24.16 16.98
N ASN A 137 0.79 24.11 16.02
CA ASN A 137 -0.09 25.23 15.65
C ASN A 137 -1.54 24.88 15.96
N PRO A 138 -2.12 25.39 17.05
CA PRO A 138 -3.53 25.20 17.36
C PRO A 138 -4.42 25.81 16.26
N THR A 139 -5.43 25.05 15.83
CA THR A 139 -6.46 25.48 14.89
C THR A 139 -7.85 25.29 15.51
N GLN A 140 -8.91 25.67 14.78
CA GLN A 140 -10.30 25.42 15.19
C GLN A 140 -10.79 24.00 14.85
N GLN A 141 -9.94 23.15 14.25
CA GLN A 141 -10.35 21.85 13.69
C GLN A 141 -10.34 20.71 14.73
N GLY A 142 -9.59 20.84 15.82
CA GLY A 142 -9.58 19.86 16.91
C GLY A 142 -8.34 19.96 17.81
N HIS A 143 -8.12 18.93 18.62
CA HIS A 143 -7.04 18.87 19.63
C HIS A 143 -5.93 17.86 19.31
N VAL A 144 -5.98 17.22 18.14
CA VAL A 144 -4.97 16.24 17.73
C VAL A 144 -3.92 16.89 16.85
N PHE A 145 -2.65 16.71 17.20
CA PHE A 145 -1.50 17.07 16.39
C PHE A 145 -0.85 15.79 15.92
N SER A 146 -0.91 15.47 14.63
CA SER A 146 -0.47 14.15 14.17
C SER A 146 0.63 14.23 13.12
N MET A 147 1.68 13.42 13.31
CA MET A 147 2.66 13.15 12.26
C MET A 147 1.98 12.61 10.98
N GLY A 148 0.82 11.94 11.09
CA GLY A 148 0.00 11.49 9.95
C GLY A 148 -0.55 12.61 9.08
N GLN A 149 -0.62 13.87 9.54
CA GLN A 149 -0.97 15.01 8.68
C GLN A 149 0.19 15.41 7.76
N ALA A 150 1.41 15.10 8.19
CA ALA A 150 2.62 15.33 7.45
C ALA A 150 3.07 14.07 6.69
N ASN A 151 2.53 12.91 7.05
CA ASN A 151 2.79 11.60 6.46
C ASN A 151 1.50 11.08 5.84
N THR A 152 1.26 11.37 4.56
CA THR A 152 0.26 10.59 3.84
C THR A 152 0.90 9.91 2.64
N PHE A 153 0.61 8.62 2.52
CA PHE A 153 1.09 7.68 1.51
C PHE A 153 0.86 8.13 0.06
N TYR A 154 -0.08 9.07 -0.14
CA TYR A 154 -0.50 9.58 -1.44
C TYR A 154 -0.11 11.04 -1.69
N ASP A 155 0.52 11.72 -0.72
CA ASP A 155 0.89 13.12 -0.87
C ASP A 155 2.34 13.26 -1.39
N ARG A 156 2.48 13.95 -2.52
CA ARG A 156 3.77 14.40 -3.04
C ARG A 156 4.54 15.29 -2.06
N ASN A 157 3.93 15.70 -0.95
CA ASN A 157 4.55 16.47 0.12
C ASN A 157 4.77 15.68 1.42
N ALA A 158 4.74 14.34 1.45
CA ALA A 158 5.02 13.56 2.65
C ALA A 158 6.37 13.97 3.29
N ARG A 159 6.39 14.24 4.61
CA ARG A 159 7.46 14.98 5.30
C ARG A 159 8.18 14.15 6.36
N ALA A 160 7.52 13.34 7.17
CA ALA A 160 8.10 12.75 8.38
C ALA A 160 8.42 11.24 8.25
N ILE A 161 9.20 10.88 7.24
CA ILE A 161 9.64 9.52 6.94
C ILE A 161 11.15 9.38 7.18
N SER A 162 11.57 8.36 7.92
CA SER A 162 12.99 7.94 7.98
C SER A 162 13.33 7.08 6.75
N PHE A 163 14.60 7.03 6.33
CA PHE A 163 15.01 6.33 5.12
C PHE A 163 16.15 5.33 5.38
N VAL A 164 16.00 4.09 4.94
CA VAL A 164 17.09 3.11 4.86
C VAL A 164 17.91 3.44 3.62
N SER A 165 19.19 3.76 3.83
CA SER A 165 20.20 3.72 2.78
C SER A 165 21.32 2.78 3.16
N LEU A 166 21.89 2.04 2.20
CA LEU A 166 23.08 1.21 2.38
C LEU A 166 24.39 1.93 2.01
N ASN A 167 24.39 2.78 1.00
CA ASN A 167 25.64 3.27 0.39
C ASN A 167 25.78 4.79 0.28
N SER A 168 24.69 5.54 0.34
CA SER A 168 24.70 7.00 0.16
C SER A 168 23.40 7.64 0.63
N ILE A 169 23.44 8.84 1.20
CA ILE A 169 22.19 9.56 1.43
C ILE A 169 21.63 9.98 0.07
N ASP A 170 20.47 9.45 -0.29
CA ASP A 170 19.72 9.87 -1.46
C ASP A 170 18.78 10.99 -1.04
N ASP A 171 18.97 12.22 -1.48
CA ASP A 171 18.07 13.32 -1.11
C ASP A 171 16.75 13.30 -1.92
N SER A 172 16.54 12.33 -2.83
CA SER A 172 15.33 12.23 -3.66
C SER A 172 14.04 12.12 -2.83
N PHE A 173 14.09 11.40 -1.71
CA PHE A 173 12.94 11.20 -0.82
C PHE A 173 12.56 12.48 -0.04
N THR A 174 13.47 13.45 0.05
CA THR A 174 13.21 14.74 0.72
C THR A 174 12.27 15.64 -0.08
N LYS A 175 12.12 15.36 -1.39
CA LYS A 175 11.33 16.14 -2.34
C LYS A 175 11.62 17.64 -2.28
N GLY A 176 12.85 18.01 -1.90
CA GLY A 176 13.31 19.39 -1.81
C GLY A 176 12.92 20.14 -0.52
N ASP A 177 12.53 19.45 0.55
CA ASP A 177 12.27 20.07 1.86
C ASP A 177 13.55 20.75 2.40
N PRO A 178 13.59 22.09 2.48
CA PRO A 178 14.79 22.80 2.92
C PRO A 178 15.07 22.65 4.43
N SER A 179 14.10 22.15 5.20
CA SER A 179 14.28 21.87 6.63
C SER A 179 14.96 20.52 6.86
N PHE A 180 14.91 19.63 5.88
CA PHE A 180 15.52 18.31 5.95
C PHE A 180 17.03 18.41 5.82
N LYS A 181 17.74 17.82 6.78
CA LYS A 181 19.19 17.71 6.78
C LYS A 181 19.58 16.30 7.13
N SER A 182 20.61 15.83 6.46
CA SER A 182 21.06 14.46 6.57
C SER A 182 22.57 14.44 6.82
N CYS A 183 23.03 13.49 7.64
CA CYS A 183 24.46 13.23 7.80
C CYS A 183 24.73 11.76 8.07
N VAL A 184 25.91 11.31 7.63
CA VAL A 184 26.40 9.97 7.94
C VAL A 184 27.03 9.99 9.33
N MET A 185 26.63 9.04 10.17
CA MET A 185 27.19 8.83 11.49
C MET A 185 28.30 7.78 11.43
N ASN A 186 29.44 8.10 12.04
CA ASN A 186 30.55 7.14 12.16
C ASN A 186 30.36 6.19 13.35
N TYR A 187 29.66 6.63 14.40
CA TYR A 187 29.38 5.83 15.60
C TYR A 187 28.13 6.34 16.36
N PRO A 188 27.11 5.51 16.62
CA PRO A 188 26.89 4.22 15.96
C PRO A 188 26.85 4.43 14.45
N HIS A 189 27.30 3.45 13.67
CA HIS A 189 27.33 3.64 12.23
C HIS A 189 25.90 3.69 11.70
N GLY A 190 25.63 4.71 10.90
CA GLY A 190 24.25 5.02 10.61
C GLY A 190 24.03 6.30 9.85
N LEU A 191 22.78 6.71 9.84
CA LEU A 191 22.30 7.95 9.25
C LEU A 191 21.60 8.74 10.34
N ALA A 192 21.85 10.05 10.36
CA ALA A 192 21.06 10.97 11.15
C ALA A 192 20.32 11.93 10.23
N PHE A 193 19.03 12.08 10.48
CA PHE A 193 18.12 12.98 9.81
C PHE A 193 17.62 14.03 10.80
N TYR A 194 17.51 15.26 10.33
CA TYR A 194 17.01 16.39 11.09
C TYR A 194 15.97 17.10 10.24
N GLN A 195 14.81 17.37 10.83
CA GLN A 195 13.72 18.02 10.13
C GLN A 195 12.96 18.95 11.07
N THR A 196 12.34 20.00 10.54
CA THR A 196 11.33 20.77 11.27
C THR A 196 9.93 20.30 10.86
N LEU A 197 9.15 19.82 11.82
CA LEU A 197 7.80 19.33 11.62
C LEU A 197 6.77 20.33 12.16
N LYS A 198 5.99 20.91 11.25
CA LYS A 198 4.89 21.82 11.57
C LYS A 198 3.59 21.04 11.62
N LEU A 199 2.99 20.96 12.80
CA LEU A 199 1.77 20.19 13.06
C LEU A 199 0.62 21.14 13.38
N ASN A 200 -0.40 21.14 12.53
CA ASN A 200 -1.62 21.91 12.77
C ASN A 200 -2.61 21.03 13.53
N SER A 201 -3.27 21.54 14.57
CA SER A 201 -4.28 20.73 15.25
C SER A 201 -5.44 20.38 14.32
N CYS A 202 -6.00 19.18 14.47
CA CYS A 202 -7.12 18.62 13.71
C CYS A 202 -7.94 17.68 14.60
N ALA A 203 -9.02 17.13 14.06
CA ALA A 203 -9.73 16.04 14.69
C ALA A 203 -9.19 14.68 14.22
N TRP A 204 -9.36 13.63 15.03
CA TRP A 204 -9.06 12.25 14.60
C TRP A 204 -9.82 11.85 13.35
N SER A 205 -11.05 12.33 13.19
CA SER A 205 -11.87 12.09 12.00
C SER A 205 -11.30 12.71 10.73
N ASP A 206 -10.31 13.61 10.84
CA ASP A 206 -9.65 14.24 9.69
C ASP A 206 -8.43 13.42 9.22
N LEU A 207 -8.06 12.36 9.96
CA LEU A 207 -6.88 11.55 9.71
C LEU A 207 -7.24 10.20 9.09
N ILE A 208 -6.64 9.89 7.94
CA ILE A 208 -6.76 8.60 7.24
C ILE A 208 -6.22 7.45 8.10
N CYS A 209 -5.30 7.73 9.05
CA CYS A 209 -4.71 6.70 9.90
C CYS A 209 -5.75 5.92 10.71
N THR A 210 -6.88 6.53 11.10
CA THR A 210 -7.95 5.81 11.82
C THR A 210 -8.66 4.77 10.96
N GLU A 211 -8.78 5.01 9.67
CA GLU A 211 -9.32 4.03 8.72
C GLU A 211 -8.31 2.89 8.50
N ILE A 212 -7.02 3.22 8.36
CA ILE A 212 -5.93 2.23 8.21
C ILE A 212 -5.78 1.36 9.47
N GLU A 213 -5.92 1.91 10.67
CA GLU A 213 -5.86 1.15 11.93
C GLU A 213 -6.96 0.07 12.02
N GLN A 214 -8.13 0.37 11.47
CA GLN A 214 -9.25 -0.56 11.41
C GLN A 214 -9.11 -1.59 10.28
N MET A 215 -8.20 -1.38 9.32
CA MET A 215 -7.91 -2.39 8.31
C MET A 215 -7.15 -3.56 8.95
N VAL A 216 -7.57 -4.76 8.59
CA VAL A 216 -6.71 -5.93 8.72
C VAL A 216 -5.71 -5.85 7.58
N LEU A 217 -4.43 -5.75 7.91
CA LEU A 217 -3.38 -5.71 6.89
C LEU A 217 -3.30 -7.08 6.23
N GLU A 218 -3.05 -7.14 4.91
CA GLU A 218 -3.05 -8.42 4.17
C GLU A 218 -2.14 -9.48 4.78
N ARG A 219 -0.95 -9.08 5.27
CA ARG A 219 0.00 -9.99 5.94
C ARG A 219 -0.43 -10.46 7.33
N ASP A 220 -1.42 -9.79 7.93
CA ASP A 220 -2.03 -10.19 9.21
C ASP A 220 -3.25 -11.12 8.98
N ILE A 221 -3.65 -11.34 7.72
CA ILE A 221 -4.72 -12.28 7.36
C ILE A 221 -4.16 -13.70 7.40
N GLU A 222 -4.71 -14.53 8.29
CA GLU A 222 -4.42 -15.96 8.29
C GLU A 222 -5.05 -16.60 7.04
N PRO A 223 -4.24 -17.24 6.16
CA PRO A 223 -4.78 -17.84 4.94
C PRO A 223 -5.75 -18.97 5.27
N ALA A 224 -6.97 -18.89 4.74
CA ALA A 224 -7.96 -19.96 4.85
C ALA A 224 -7.49 -21.20 4.08
N THR A 225 -7.59 -22.35 4.73
CA THR A 225 -7.21 -23.62 4.08
C THR A 225 -8.29 -24.17 3.15
N GLU A 226 -9.53 -23.78 3.40
CA GLU A 226 -10.75 -24.13 2.68
C GLU A 226 -11.71 -22.93 2.70
N PHE A 227 -12.58 -22.83 1.70
CA PHE A 227 -13.59 -21.78 1.61
C PHE A 227 -14.99 -22.38 1.71
N THR A 228 -15.79 -21.88 2.66
CA THR A 228 -17.15 -22.35 2.89
C THR A 228 -18.20 -21.25 2.72
N THR A 229 -17.78 -20.00 2.79
CA THR A 229 -18.61 -18.82 2.58
C THR A 229 -18.36 -18.22 1.19
N PHE A 230 -19.33 -17.49 0.65
CA PHE A 230 -19.24 -16.77 -0.64
C PHE A 230 -18.83 -17.58 -1.87
N THR A 231 -18.80 -18.93 -1.82
CA THR A 231 -18.46 -19.84 -2.92
C THR A 231 -19.31 -19.57 -4.17
N GLU A 232 -20.64 -19.51 -4.00
CA GLU A 232 -21.55 -19.25 -5.12
C GLU A 232 -21.34 -17.86 -5.74
N ALA A 233 -21.11 -16.84 -4.91
CA ALA A 233 -20.82 -15.49 -5.39
C ALA A 233 -19.48 -15.46 -6.15
N HIS A 234 -18.45 -16.13 -5.64
CA HIS A 234 -17.16 -16.29 -6.32
C HIS A 234 -17.33 -16.97 -7.69
N HIS A 235 -18.15 -18.01 -7.77
CA HIS A 235 -18.42 -18.71 -9.02
C HIS A 235 -19.14 -17.84 -10.04
N GLN A 236 -20.06 -16.99 -9.58
CA GLN A 236 -20.82 -16.06 -10.43
C GLN A 236 -19.99 -14.89 -10.95
N ASN A 237 -18.84 -14.60 -10.33
CA ASN A 237 -17.95 -13.52 -10.72
C ASN A 237 -17.10 -13.82 -11.95
N ALA A 238 -17.13 -15.05 -12.48
CA ALA A 238 -16.39 -15.44 -13.69
C ALA A 238 -17.29 -16.15 -14.71
N CYS A 239 -17.06 -15.90 -15.99
CA CYS A 239 -17.81 -16.57 -17.06
C CYS A 239 -17.24 -17.95 -17.46
N CYS A 240 -16.00 -18.27 -17.05
CA CYS A 240 -15.35 -19.54 -17.35
C CYS A 240 -14.25 -19.86 -16.33
N GLU A 241 -13.78 -21.12 -16.33
CA GLU A 241 -12.61 -21.55 -15.56
C GLU A 241 -11.32 -21.51 -16.39
N ILE A 242 -10.24 -20.99 -15.80
CA ILE A 242 -8.90 -21.05 -16.39
C ILE A 242 -8.18 -22.31 -15.91
N PRO A 243 -7.55 -23.10 -16.81
CA PRO A 243 -6.78 -24.25 -16.40
C PRO A 243 -5.62 -23.87 -15.49
N ALA A 244 -5.37 -24.65 -14.45
CA ALA A 244 -4.26 -24.48 -13.52
C ALA A 244 -2.90 -24.31 -14.25
N ALA A 245 -2.68 -25.11 -15.29
CA ALA A 245 -1.44 -25.06 -16.08
C ALA A 245 -1.23 -23.72 -16.79
N VAL A 246 -2.31 -23.04 -17.21
CA VAL A 246 -2.22 -21.74 -17.89
C VAL A 246 -1.84 -20.65 -16.88
N LEU A 247 -2.57 -20.56 -15.76
CA LEU A 247 -2.27 -19.58 -14.71
C LEU A 247 -0.86 -19.80 -14.14
N TYR A 248 -0.49 -21.06 -13.88
CA TYR A 248 0.84 -21.43 -13.40
C TYR A 248 1.94 -21.00 -14.38
N ARG A 249 1.76 -21.26 -15.67
CA ARG A 249 2.76 -20.89 -16.68
C ARG A 249 2.88 -19.37 -16.85
N ALA A 250 1.78 -18.62 -16.76
CA ALA A 250 1.82 -17.17 -16.77
C ALA A 250 2.65 -16.61 -15.59
N ILE A 251 2.42 -17.13 -14.38
CA ILE A 251 3.20 -16.77 -13.18
C ILE A 251 4.69 -17.12 -13.36
N GLN A 252 5.01 -18.30 -13.90
CA GLN A 252 6.40 -18.67 -14.17
C GLN A 252 7.06 -17.71 -15.17
N LEU A 253 6.40 -17.39 -16.28
CA LEU A 253 6.93 -16.46 -17.28
C LEU A 253 7.18 -15.06 -16.70
N ALA A 254 6.29 -14.57 -15.82
CA ALA A 254 6.44 -13.27 -15.16
C ALA A 254 7.65 -13.23 -14.20
N ARG A 255 8.03 -14.38 -13.65
CA ARG A 255 9.19 -14.52 -12.76
C ARG A 255 10.50 -14.77 -13.51
N GLU A 256 10.43 -15.50 -14.63
CA GLU A 256 11.58 -15.87 -15.45
C GLU A 256 12.11 -14.68 -16.27
N ILE A 257 11.24 -13.72 -16.60
CA ILE A 257 11.55 -12.59 -17.49
C ILE A 257 11.37 -11.28 -16.71
N PRO A 258 12.45 -10.66 -16.23
CA PRO A 258 12.36 -9.42 -15.47
C PRO A 258 12.04 -8.21 -16.36
N VAL A 259 11.36 -7.23 -15.77
CA VAL A 259 11.02 -5.95 -16.40
C VAL A 259 11.86 -4.85 -15.75
N GLU A 260 13.15 -4.84 -16.06
CA GLU A 260 14.10 -3.78 -15.65
C GLU A 260 13.89 -2.51 -16.48
N GLU A 261 14.42 -1.35 -16.06
CA GLU A 261 14.19 -0.06 -16.75
C GLU A 261 14.64 -0.04 -18.23
N ASP A 262 15.65 -0.84 -18.58
CA ASP A 262 16.16 -0.99 -19.94
C ASP A 262 15.45 -2.09 -20.75
N SER A 263 14.53 -2.82 -20.11
CA SER A 263 13.76 -3.89 -20.74
C SER A 263 12.82 -3.35 -21.82
N PRO A 264 12.69 -4.02 -22.98
CA PRO A 264 11.71 -3.62 -24.00
C PRO A 264 10.25 -3.69 -23.52
N TYR A 265 10.01 -4.32 -22.35
CA TYR A 265 8.69 -4.45 -21.75
C TYR A 265 8.38 -3.34 -20.74
N TYR A 266 9.36 -2.53 -20.31
CA TYR A 266 9.17 -1.58 -19.19
C TYR A 266 8.06 -0.54 -19.44
N TRP A 267 7.91 -0.08 -20.68
CA TRP A 267 6.84 0.82 -21.12
C TRP A 267 5.79 0.14 -22.02
N ASN A 268 5.89 -1.18 -22.14
CA ASN A 268 5.08 -1.97 -23.06
C ASN A 268 4.79 -3.36 -22.49
N SER A 269 4.30 -3.38 -21.24
CA SER A 269 4.08 -4.62 -20.48
C SER A 269 3.04 -5.55 -21.13
N GLU A 270 2.16 -5.02 -22.00
CA GLU A 270 1.26 -5.82 -22.85
C GLU A 270 2.01 -6.81 -23.74
N ALA A 271 3.22 -6.47 -24.19
CA ALA A 271 4.04 -7.33 -25.03
C ALA A 271 4.84 -8.38 -24.24
N HIS A 272 4.80 -8.33 -22.90
CA HIS A 272 5.52 -9.26 -22.06
C HIS A 272 5.01 -10.70 -22.27
N PRO A 273 5.87 -11.73 -22.37
CA PRO A 273 5.43 -13.09 -22.67
C PRO A 273 4.40 -13.67 -21.70
N ALA A 274 4.49 -13.32 -20.41
CA ALA A 274 3.48 -13.73 -19.42
C ALA A 274 2.10 -13.12 -19.71
N MET A 275 2.06 -11.82 -20.04
CA MET A 275 0.83 -11.10 -20.35
C MET A 275 0.22 -11.61 -21.65
N GLN A 276 1.04 -11.74 -22.70
CA GLN A 276 0.63 -12.33 -23.98
C GLN A 276 0.07 -13.73 -23.80
N TYR A 277 0.73 -14.58 -23.00
CA TYR A 277 0.31 -15.97 -22.81
C TYR A 277 -1.09 -16.08 -22.18
N ILE A 278 -1.35 -15.35 -21.09
CA ILE A 278 -2.65 -15.43 -20.41
C ILE A 278 -3.77 -14.71 -21.18
N CYS A 279 -3.48 -13.56 -21.79
CA CYS A 279 -4.43 -12.83 -22.62
C CYS A 279 -4.75 -13.58 -23.92
N GLN A 280 -3.78 -14.26 -24.52
CA GLN A 280 -4.02 -15.12 -25.68
C GLN A 280 -4.95 -16.28 -25.32
N TRP A 281 -4.71 -16.95 -24.19
CA TRP A 281 -5.62 -18.00 -23.72
C TRP A 281 -7.06 -17.46 -23.59
N TRP A 282 -7.24 -16.29 -22.99
CA TRP A 282 -8.56 -15.67 -22.90
C TRP A 282 -9.15 -15.40 -24.30
N ASN A 283 -8.40 -14.78 -25.19
CA ASN A 283 -8.86 -14.42 -26.53
C ASN A 283 -9.23 -15.65 -27.39
N GLU A 284 -8.69 -16.83 -27.07
CA GLU A 284 -9.05 -18.08 -27.74
C GLU A 284 -10.28 -18.76 -27.11
N ASN A 285 -10.46 -18.64 -25.79
CA ASN A 285 -11.36 -19.49 -25.01
C ASN A 285 -12.56 -18.77 -24.36
N ALA A 286 -12.56 -17.43 -24.29
CA ALA A 286 -13.65 -16.70 -23.65
C ALA A 286 -15.01 -17.01 -24.31
N PRO A 287 -16.08 -17.25 -23.52
CA PRO A 287 -17.38 -17.66 -24.06
C PRO A 287 -18.07 -16.56 -24.87
N VAL A 288 -17.80 -15.30 -24.54
CA VAL A 288 -18.30 -14.13 -25.26
C VAL A 288 -17.26 -13.74 -26.32
N LEU A 289 -17.64 -13.74 -27.60
CA LEU A 289 -16.71 -13.51 -28.70
C LEU A 289 -16.18 -12.07 -28.70
N GLU A 290 -17.04 -11.12 -28.36
CA GLU A 290 -16.75 -9.69 -28.33
C GLU A 290 -15.74 -9.32 -27.24
N SER A 291 -15.62 -10.13 -26.18
CA SER A 291 -14.66 -9.89 -25.10
C SER A 291 -13.28 -10.47 -25.37
N ARG A 292 -13.04 -11.08 -26.54
CA ARG A 292 -11.75 -11.67 -26.96
C ARG A 292 -10.77 -10.60 -27.48
N ILE A 293 -10.57 -9.57 -26.68
CA ILE A 293 -9.71 -8.42 -26.94
C ILE A 293 -8.81 -8.09 -25.75
N ALA A 294 -8.54 -9.09 -24.90
CA ALA A 294 -7.69 -8.94 -23.72
C ALA A 294 -6.25 -8.61 -24.14
N ALA A 295 -5.68 -7.62 -23.48
CA ALA A 295 -4.27 -7.24 -23.56
C ALA A 295 -3.65 -6.97 -22.19
N GLN A 296 -4.49 -6.77 -21.17
CA GLN A 296 -4.09 -6.51 -19.78
C GLN A 296 -4.88 -7.42 -18.84
N MET A 297 -4.39 -7.60 -17.62
CA MET A 297 -5.07 -8.41 -16.60
C MET A 297 -4.73 -7.94 -15.20
N GLN A 298 -5.57 -8.31 -14.24
CA GLN A 298 -5.24 -8.33 -12.82
C GLN A 298 -5.67 -9.65 -12.20
N VAL A 299 -5.04 -10.03 -11.09
CA VAL A 299 -5.44 -11.16 -10.28
C VAL A 299 -6.07 -10.66 -8.97
N ASP A 300 -7.18 -11.27 -8.59
CA ASP A 300 -7.90 -11.01 -7.35
C ASP A 300 -8.01 -12.36 -6.61
N VAL A 301 -7.49 -12.45 -5.39
CA VAL A 301 -7.27 -13.71 -4.67
C VAL A 301 -8.08 -13.75 -3.39
N ARG A 302 -8.77 -14.86 -3.14
CA ARG A 302 -9.39 -15.14 -1.84
C ARG A 302 -8.32 -15.62 -0.88
N VAL A 303 -8.16 -14.90 0.23
CA VAL A 303 -7.14 -15.21 1.26
C VAL A 303 -7.78 -15.72 2.54
N ALA A 304 -8.88 -15.12 2.99
CA ALA A 304 -9.67 -15.59 4.14
C ALA A 304 -11.05 -16.11 3.72
N ASP A 305 -11.70 -16.90 4.58
CA ASP A 305 -13.10 -17.33 4.40
C ASP A 305 -14.07 -16.21 4.81
N ASP A 306 -13.96 -15.09 4.09
CA ASP A 306 -14.75 -13.88 4.28
C ASP A 306 -15.24 -13.34 2.92
N ASN A 307 -15.82 -12.13 2.94
CA ASN A 307 -16.35 -11.47 1.76
C ASN A 307 -15.30 -10.57 1.08
N ALA A 308 -14.03 -10.98 0.97
CA ALA A 308 -13.00 -10.14 0.37
C ALA A 308 -12.15 -10.86 -0.68
N TYR A 309 -11.92 -10.16 -1.79
CA TYR A 309 -10.78 -10.39 -2.67
C TYR A 309 -9.64 -9.47 -2.30
N ILE A 310 -8.45 -10.03 -2.31
CA ILE A 310 -7.18 -9.33 -2.17
C ILE A 310 -6.55 -9.18 -3.56
N SER A 311 -6.26 -7.95 -3.98
CA SER A 311 -5.70 -7.69 -5.31
C SER A 311 -4.21 -8.05 -5.37
N GLY A 312 -3.80 -8.63 -6.51
CA GLY A 312 -2.38 -8.77 -6.85
C GLY A 312 -1.70 -7.44 -7.19
N MET A 313 -2.46 -6.36 -7.38
CA MET A 313 -1.93 -4.99 -7.45
C MET A 313 -1.73 -4.47 -6.03
N GLU A 314 -0.51 -4.05 -5.70
CA GLU A 314 -0.13 -3.64 -4.33
C GLU A 314 -0.91 -2.44 -3.82
N GLU A 315 -1.43 -1.57 -4.69
CA GLU A 315 -2.12 -0.33 -4.28
C GLU A 315 -3.65 -0.42 -4.19
N LYS A 316 -4.24 -1.55 -4.58
CA LYS A 316 -5.68 -1.73 -4.70
C LYS A 316 -6.31 -2.40 -3.46
N PRO A 317 -7.08 -1.65 -2.63
CA PRO A 317 -7.64 -2.17 -1.37
C PRO A 317 -8.48 -3.43 -1.58
N PRO A 318 -8.78 -4.23 -0.54
CA PRO A 318 -9.67 -5.37 -0.67
C PRO A 318 -11.07 -4.97 -1.14
N TRP A 319 -11.70 -5.80 -1.99
CA TRP A 319 -13.05 -5.56 -2.52
C TRP A 319 -13.97 -6.73 -2.25
N SER A 320 -15.28 -6.47 -2.17
CA SER A 320 -16.26 -7.51 -1.82
C SER A 320 -16.44 -8.57 -2.91
N ILE A 321 -16.64 -9.83 -2.49
CA ILE A 321 -16.93 -10.94 -3.39
C ILE A 321 -18.36 -10.81 -3.94
N ASP A 322 -19.32 -10.41 -3.11
CA ASP A 322 -20.73 -10.24 -3.48
C ASP A 322 -21.09 -8.82 -3.99
N GLY A 323 -20.09 -8.03 -4.39
CA GLY A 323 -20.31 -6.66 -4.87
C GLY A 323 -21.07 -6.60 -6.18
N GLU A 324 -22.08 -5.71 -6.27
CA GLU A 324 -22.93 -5.54 -7.47
C GLU A 324 -22.13 -5.24 -8.74
N TRP A 325 -21.02 -4.50 -8.61
CA TRP A 325 -20.14 -4.13 -9.73
C TRP A 325 -19.55 -5.33 -10.48
N ARG A 326 -19.34 -6.46 -9.79
CA ARG A 326 -18.80 -7.69 -10.42
C ARG A 326 -19.79 -8.32 -11.40
N GLN A 327 -21.09 -8.12 -11.22
CA GLN A 327 -22.09 -8.66 -12.14
C GLN A 327 -21.97 -8.04 -13.54
N ALA A 328 -21.56 -6.78 -13.63
CA ALA A 328 -21.30 -6.10 -14.91
C ALA A 328 -20.04 -6.66 -15.59
N SER A 329 -18.97 -6.91 -14.83
CA SER A 329 -17.66 -7.37 -15.34
C SER A 329 -17.47 -8.89 -15.38
N LYS A 330 -18.48 -9.72 -15.04
CA LYS A 330 -18.30 -11.18 -14.98
C LYS A 330 -17.85 -11.80 -16.31
N ASN A 331 -18.27 -11.21 -17.43
CA ASN A 331 -17.91 -11.62 -18.79
C ASN A 331 -16.51 -11.16 -19.21
N ALA A 332 -15.82 -10.43 -18.35
CA ALA A 332 -14.41 -10.07 -18.45
C ALA A 332 -13.52 -10.87 -17.48
N CYS A 333 -14.08 -11.86 -16.77
CA CYS A 333 -13.37 -12.59 -15.73
C CYS A 333 -13.36 -14.10 -15.96
N THR A 334 -12.24 -14.73 -15.62
CA THR A 334 -12.13 -16.18 -15.43
C THR A 334 -11.77 -16.48 -13.99
N ARG A 335 -12.08 -17.69 -13.51
CA ARG A 335 -11.66 -18.14 -12.18
C ARG A 335 -10.78 -19.39 -12.26
N TRP A 336 -9.87 -19.53 -11.31
CA TRP A 336 -9.20 -20.79 -11.05
C TRP A 336 -9.62 -21.29 -9.67
N ASP A 337 -10.34 -22.41 -9.68
CA ASP A 337 -10.85 -23.09 -8.48
C ASP A 337 -11.61 -22.09 -7.55
N GLU A 338 -11.49 -22.24 -6.24
CA GLU A 338 -12.05 -21.33 -5.23
C GLU A 338 -11.12 -20.16 -4.85
N TYR A 339 -9.94 -20.05 -5.48
CA TYR A 339 -8.86 -19.20 -4.98
C TYR A 339 -8.71 -17.89 -5.75
N VAL A 340 -8.75 -17.95 -7.09
CA VAL A 340 -8.28 -16.84 -7.93
C VAL A 340 -9.35 -16.44 -8.93
N LEU A 341 -9.58 -15.14 -9.03
CA LEU A 341 -10.26 -14.50 -10.14
C LEU A 341 -9.21 -13.75 -10.97
N VAL A 342 -9.27 -13.90 -12.29
CA VAL A 342 -8.46 -13.11 -13.23
C VAL A 342 -9.41 -12.25 -14.05
N HIS A 343 -9.26 -10.94 -13.94
CA HIS A 343 -10.06 -9.94 -14.65
C HIS A 343 -9.23 -9.38 -15.80
N PHE A 344 -9.79 -9.34 -17.00
CA PHE A 344 -9.10 -8.92 -18.22
C PHE A 344 -9.54 -7.53 -18.68
N ALA A 345 -8.58 -6.77 -19.17
CA ALA A 345 -8.79 -5.46 -19.77
C ALA A 345 -8.28 -5.35 -21.20
N GLN A 346 -8.81 -4.35 -21.90
CA GLN A 346 -8.42 -4.00 -23.25
C GLN A 346 -7.01 -3.40 -23.26
N THR A 347 -6.44 -3.18 -24.45
CA THR A 347 -5.15 -2.49 -24.60
C THR A 347 -5.20 -1.05 -24.06
N LYS A 348 -4.07 -0.51 -23.63
CA LYS A 348 -3.85 0.87 -23.19
C LYS A 348 -4.28 1.90 -24.23
N ASN A 349 -4.34 1.51 -25.50
CA ASN A 349 -4.87 2.35 -26.57
C ASN A 349 -6.39 2.57 -26.48
N ALA A 350 -7.11 1.74 -25.71
CA ALA A 350 -8.54 1.88 -25.42
C ALA A 350 -8.80 2.71 -24.15
N ASN A 351 -7.76 3.09 -23.39
CA ASN A 351 -7.91 3.90 -22.19
C ASN A 351 -8.49 5.28 -22.55
N ILE A 352 -9.37 5.76 -21.68
CA ILE A 352 -10.03 7.06 -21.82
C ILE A 352 -9.44 8.00 -20.79
N TYR A 353 -8.99 9.18 -21.24
CA TYR A 353 -8.40 10.20 -20.39
C TYR A 353 -9.20 11.49 -20.50
N TRP A 354 -9.56 12.06 -19.35
CA TRP A 354 -10.13 13.39 -19.19
C TRP A 354 -9.15 14.28 -18.42
N ASP A 355 -9.40 15.60 -18.37
CA ASP A 355 -8.45 16.57 -17.79
C ASP A 355 -7.96 16.22 -16.37
N SER A 356 -8.83 15.60 -15.57
CA SER A 356 -8.56 15.22 -14.17
C SER A 356 -9.07 13.83 -13.80
N SER A 357 -9.26 12.95 -14.78
CA SER A 357 -9.64 11.56 -14.52
C SER A 357 -9.26 10.64 -15.66
N PHE A 358 -9.28 9.32 -15.41
CA PHE A 358 -9.07 8.30 -16.42
C PHE A 358 -9.94 7.07 -16.18
N LEU A 359 -10.16 6.30 -17.25
CA LEU A 359 -10.82 5.01 -17.23
C LEU A 359 -10.03 4.01 -18.08
N VAL A 360 -9.71 2.87 -17.48
CA VAL A 360 -9.24 1.66 -18.15
C VAL A 360 -10.47 0.75 -18.31
N PRO A 361 -10.92 0.49 -19.55
CA PRO A 361 -12.05 -0.40 -19.77
C PRO A 361 -11.63 -1.86 -19.69
N ASP A 362 -12.48 -2.68 -19.07
CA ASP A 362 -12.35 -4.13 -19.15
C ASP A 362 -12.74 -4.62 -20.57
N VAL A 363 -12.58 -5.92 -20.84
CA VAL A 363 -12.87 -6.47 -22.17
C VAL A 363 -14.36 -6.45 -22.56
N VAL A 364 -15.28 -6.07 -21.67
CA VAL A 364 -16.69 -5.83 -22.00
C VAL A 364 -17.07 -4.34 -22.00
N GLY A 365 -16.10 -3.46 -21.75
CA GLY A 365 -16.27 -2.00 -21.76
C GLY A 365 -16.68 -1.42 -20.41
N GLU A 366 -16.70 -2.24 -19.35
CA GLU A 366 -16.99 -1.82 -17.98
C GLU A 366 -15.71 -1.37 -17.25
N HIS A 367 -15.83 -0.93 -16.01
CA HIS A 367 -14.70 -0.39 -15.26
C HIS A 367 -13.71 -1.47 -14.83
N PHE A 368 -12.50 -1.43 -15.38
CA PHE A 368 -11.37 -2.24 -14.89
C PHE A 368 -10.58 -1.48 -13.80
N ASN A 369 -10.18 -0.26 -14.14
CA ASN A 369 -9.52 0.67 -13.22
C ASN A 369 -9.88 2.12 -13.61
N SER A 370 -9.94 3.02 -12.64
CA SER A 370 -10.26 4.42 -12.87
C SER A 370 -9.74 5.28 -11.72
N GLY A 371 -9.36 6.51 -12.03
CA GLY A 371 -8.95 7.48 -11.02
C GLY A 371 -9.53 8.84 -11.29
N ASP A 372 -9.96 9.52 -10.22
CA ASP A 372 -10.38 10.91 -10.21
C ASP A 372 -9.33 11.78 -9.51
N GLY A 373 -9.15 13.02 -9.96
CA GLY A 373 -8.14 13.95 -9.44
C GLY A 373 -6.73 13.75 -10.00
N VAL A 374 -6.55 12.84 -10.97
CA VAL A 374 -5.26 12.57 -11.62
C VAL A 374 -5.20 13.31 -12.96
N ALA A 375 -4.15 14.10 -13.18
CA ALA A 375 -3.96 14.80 -14.44
C ALA A 375 -3.77 13.79 -15.59
N SER A 376 -4.41 14.00 -16.74
CA SER A 376 -4.30 13.08 -17.88
C SER A 376 -2.87 12.81 -18.33
N GLU A 377 -1.99 13.82 -18.30
CA GLU A 377 -0.58 13.68 -18.68
C GLU A 377 0.18 12.75 -17.73
N GLU A 378 -0.18 12.72 -16.45
CA GLU A 378 0.36 11.76 -15.49
C GLU A 378 -0.20 10.36 -15.73
N ALA A 379 -1.53 10.22 -15.85
CA ALA A 379 -2.17 8.94 -16.06
C ALA A 379 -1.69 8.22 -17.35
N LYS A 380 -1.35 8.98 -18.41
CA LYS A 380 -0.78 8.42 -19.65
C LYS A 380 0.62 7.81 -19.49
N THR A 381 1.32 8.13 -18.41
CA THR A 381 2.63 7.52 -18.11
C THR A 381 2.52 6.17 -17.42
N TRP A 382 1.33 5.81 -16.94
CA TRP A 382 1.10 4.56 -16.22
C TRP A 382 0.94 3.39 -17.19
N ASP A 383 1.54 2.26 -16.82
CA ASP A 383 1.43 0.99 -17.54
C ASP A 383 0.66 0.00 -16.67
N PHE A 384 -0.67 -0.02 -16.78
CA PHE A 384 -1.53 -0.90 -15.97
C PHE A 384 -1.28 -2.39 -16.26
N ALA A 385 -0.74 -2.74 -17.44
CA ALA A 385 -0.28 -4.09 -17.71
C ALA A 385 0.93 -4.46 -16.85
N ARG A 386 1.76 -3.49 -16.47
CA ARG A 386 2.88 -3.69 -15.55
C ARG A 386 2.40 -4.09 -14.16
N GLU A 387 1.37 -3.42 -13.64
CA GLU A 387 0.76 -3.77 -12.35
C GLU A 387 0.22 -5.22 -12.35
N GLY A 388 -0.42 -5.64 -13.45
CA GLY A 388 -0.84 -7.03 -13.64
C GLY A 388 0.34 -8.02 -13.69
N LEU A 389 1.43 -7.64 -14.36
CA LEU A 389 2.66 -8.44 -14.40
C LEU A 389 3.31 -8.57 -13.02
N ASP A 390 3.39 -7.49 -12.25
CA ASP A 390 3.92 -7.50 -10.89
C ASP A 390 3.05 -8.39 -10.00
N GLY A 391 1.72 -8.32 -10.14
CA GLY A 391 0.79 -9.23 -9.48
C GLY A 391 1.05 -10.71 -9.79
N LEU A 392 1.40 -11.05 -11.05
CA LEU A 392 1.83 -12.42 -11.42
C LEU A 392 3.21 -12.77 -10.86
N LYS A 393 4.18 -11.87 -10.99
CA LYS A 393 5.58 -12.06 -10.56
C LYS A 393 5.67 -12.33 -9.07
N TYR A 394 4.98 -11.53 -8.27
CA TYR A 394 4.98 -11.61 -6.81
C TYR A 394 3.89 -12.54 -6.25
N PHE A 395 3.05 -13.15 -7.10
CA PHE A 395 1.99 -14.07 -6.68
C PHE A 395 2.44 -15.13 -5.65
N PRO A 396 3.57 -15.84 -5.82
CA PRO A 396 4.00 -16.84 -4.84
C PRO A 396 4.38 -16.26 -3.47
N LYS A 397 4.88 -15.02 -3.43
CA LYS A 397 5.27 -14.31 -2.21
C LYS A 397 4.02 -13.77 -1.49
N ARG A 398 3.10 -13.16 -2.24
CA ARG A 398 1.88 -12.53 -1.69
C ARG A 398 0.79 -13.54 -1.33
N PHE A 399 0.67 -14.63 -2.10
CA PHE A 399 -0.38 -15.63 -1.93
C PHE A 399 0.19 -17.05 -1.82
N PRO A 400 1.03 -17.33 -0.81
CA PRO A 400 1.78 -18.58 -0.72
C PRO A 400 0.88 -19.83 -0.68
N PHE A 401 -0.29 -19.73 -0.02
CA PHE A 401 -1.22 -20.85 0.06
C PHE A 401 -1.92 -21.13 -1.28
N ALA A 402 -2.43 -20.11 -1.97
CA ALA A 402 -3.01 -20.26 -3.30
C ALA A 402 -1.96 -20.79 -4.31
N TRP A 403 -0.71 -20.34 -4.17
CA TRP A 403 0.40 -20.83 -4.98
C TRP A 403 0.71 -22.31 -4.74
N GLU A 404 0.74 -22.78 -3.49
CA GLU A 404 0.93 -24.20 -3.16
C GLU A 404 -0.17 -25.06 -3.79
N LYS A 405 -1.43 -24.63 -3.70
CA LYS A 405 -2.58 -25.31 -4.30
C LYS A 405 -2.48 -25.36 -5.82
N LEU A 406 -2.05 -24.26 -6.45
CA LEU A 406 -1.84 -24.19 -7.89
C LEU A 406 -0.73 -25.15 -8.35
N GLN A 407 0.38 -25.19 -7.61
CA GLN A 407 1.47 -26.14 -7.87
C GLN A 407 1.00 -27.59 -7.74
N ALA A 408 0.19 -27.90 -6.73
CA ALA A 408 -0.34 -29.25 -6.54
C ALA A 408 -1.29 -29.64 -7.70
N ALA A 409 -2.11 -28.70 -8.17
CA ALA A 409 -3.05 -28.92 -9.27
C ALA A 409 -2.34 -29.23 -10.60
N VAL A 410 -1.21 -28.57 -10.89
CA VAL A 410 -0.44 -28.84 -12.12
C VAL A 410 0.34 -30.16 -12.05
N LYS A 411 0.69 -30.63 -10.85
CA LYS A 411 1.41 -31.90 -10.65
C LYS A 411 0.51 -33.14 -10.68
N LYS A 412 -0.80 -32.98 -10.48
CA LYS A 412 -1.74 -34.10 -10.59
C LYS A 412 -1.90 -34.44 -12.08
N PRO A 413 -1.61 -35.68 -12.52
CA PRO A 413 -1.98 -36.09 -13.87
C PRO A 413 -3.50 -35.99 -13.97
N THR A 414 -3.98 -35.25 -14.97
CA THR A 414 -5.39 -35.24 -15.35
C THR A 414 -5.80 -36.70 -15.60
N ALA A 415 -6.68 -37.22 -14.74
CA ALA A 415 -7.20 -38.58 -14.82
C ALA A 415 -8.18 -38.73 -15.97
#